data_AF-A0AAU9K7N9-F1
#
_entry.id   AF-A0AAU9K7N9-F1
#
_cell.length_a   1.000
_cell.length_b   1.000
_cell.length_c   1.000
_cell.angle_alpha   90.00
_cell.angle_beta   90.00
_cell.angle_gamma   90.00
#
_symmetry.space_group_name_H-M   'P 1'
#
loop_
_entity.id
_entity.type
_entity.pdbx_description
1 polymer ?
#
loop_
_entity_poly.entity_id
_entity_poly.type
_entity_poly.pdbx_seq_one_letter_code
_entity_poly.pdbx_strand_id
1 'polypeptide(L)'
;MTAGKGIMHCEMLETESIEGLQLWVNLSRRDKMCEPSYQEADESELLKAEGDGVKVTIIAGTCLGETARTITRTPNYFLIVELGRGKTLNQEIPDGWNAIVYVLNGTVSIGNTKITRFQAGILTQNGELRVESSKRSQICFDGWKTNRWACSAIWIICYEHSWRSKTSLWWRQKLQKWVWSRQRMGIKDQQLIIS
;
A
#
# COMPACT_ATOMS: atom_id res chain seq x y z
N MET A 1 11.39 -3.07 -8.13
CA MET A 1 12.51 -2.26 -8.64
C MET A 1 13.07 -1.33 -7.55
N THR A 2 14.39 -1.24 -7.39
CA THR A 2 15.09 -0.21 -6.60
C THR A 2 15.84 0.71 -7.57
N ALA A 3 15.44 1.99 -7.66
CA ALA A 3 16.04 2.94 -8.60
C ALA A 3 17.45 3.42 -8.18
N GLY A 4 17.71 3.55 -6.87
CA GLY A 4 19.02 3.99 -6.35
C GLY A 4 19.50 5.31 -6.98
N LYS A 5 20.76 5.34 -7.42
CA LYS A 5 21.37 6.50 -8.09
C LYS A 5 20.71 6.91 -9.43
N GLY A 6 19.85 6.06 -10.00
CA GLY A 6 19.05 6.39 -11.19
C GLY A 6 18.78 5.19 -12.08
N ILE A 7 17.61 5.19 -12.71
CA ILE A 7 17.20 4.19 -13.70
C ILE A 7 16.37 4.83 -14.80
N MET A 8 16.50 4.32 -16.02
CA MET A 8 15.67 4.67 -17.15
C MET A 8 14.94 3.41 -17.61
N HIS A 9 13.61 3.42 -17.59
CA HIS A 9 12.79 2.27 -17.95
C HIS A 9 11.48 2.73 -18.62
N CYS A 10 10.84 1.79 -19.31
CA CYS A 10 9.51 1.93 -19.85
C CYS A 10 8.69 0.71 -19.40
N GLU A 11 7.45 0.92 -19.00
CA GLU A 11 6.49 -0.14 -18.69
C GLU A 11 5.41 -0.07 -19.77
N MET A 12 5.29 -1.13 -20.58
CA MET A 12 4.34 -1.21 -21.69
C MET A 12 3.28 -2.26 -21.40
N LEU A 13 2.06 -1.98 -21.86
CA LEU A 13 0.93 -2.90 -21.70
C LEU A 13 0.91 -3.88 -22.86
N GLU A 14 0.83 -5.17 -22.54
CA GLU A 14 0.61 -6.22 -23.55
C GLU A 14 -0.88 -6.47 -23.82
N THR A 15 -1.77 -6.03 -22.91
CA THR A 15 -3.21 -6.25 -22.99
C THR A 15 -4.02 -4.96 -22.97
N GLU A 16 -5.28 -5.03 -23.41
CA GLU A 16 -6.17 -3.87 -23.55
C GLU A 16 -6.68 -3.30 -22.21
N SER A 17 -6.60 -4.08 -21.12
CA SER A 17 -7.05 -3.67 -19.79
C SER A 17 -6.20 -4.32 -18.72
N ILE A 18 -5.69 -3.50 -17.80
CA ILE A 18 -5.00 -3.95 -16.60
C ILE A 18 -5.42 -3.12 -15.39
N GLU A 19 -5.63 -3.81 -14.27
CA GLU A 19 -5.71 -3.19 -12.96
C GLU A 19 -4.40 -3.48 -12.21
N GLY A 20 -3.62 -2.44 -11.95
CA GLY A 20 -2.33 -2.56 -11.30
C GLY A 20 -2.15 -1.56 -10.15
N LEU A 21 -1.29 -1.91 -9.21
CA LEU A 21 -0.85 -1.03 -8.13
C LEU A 21 0.64 -0.75 -8.27
N GLN A 22 1.03 0.51 -8.12
CA GLN A 22 2.43 0.90 -8.11
C GLN A 22 2.76 1.64 -6.81
N LEU A 23 3.57 1.01 -5.96
CA LEU A 23 4.00 1.62 -4.71
C LEU A 23 5.41 2.18 -4.84
N TRP A 24 5.57 3.45 -4.51
CA TRP A 24 6.88 4.09 -4.40
C TRP A 24 7.30 4.18 -2.94
N VAL A 25 8.33 3.41 -2.58
CA VAL A 25 8.92 3.43 -1.25
C VAL A 25 10.19 4.26 -1.30
N ASN A 26 10.23 5.35 -0.51
CA ASN A 26 11.42 6.18 -0.46
C ASN A 26 12.57 5.47 0.27
N LEU A 27 13.78 5.62 -0.27
CA LEU A 27 15.01 5.11 0.33
C LEU A 27 15.52 6.04 1.43
N SER A 28 16.18 5.45 2.41
CA SER A 28 16.93 6.21 3.42
C SER A 28 18.03 7.05 2.75
N ARG A 29 18.49 8.13 3.41
CA ARG A 29 19.53 9.01 2.86
C ARG A 29 20.80 8.26 2.43
N ARG A 30 21.22 7.24 3.20
CA ARG A 30 22.41 6.44 2.90
C ARG A 30 22.23 5.53 1.69
N ASP A 31 20.98 5.12 1.41
CA ASP A 31 20.67 4.15 0.34
C ASP A 31 20.27 4.83 -0.97
N LYS A 32 20.02 6.15 -0.97
CA LYS A 32 19.60 6.91 -2.17
C LYS A 32 20.57 6.82 -3.35
N MET A 33 21.85 6.55 -3.10
CA MET A 33 22.88 6.43 -4.14
C MET A 33 23.35 4.99 -4.35
N CYS A 34 22.63 3.99 -3.85
CA CYS A 34 22.98 2.60 -4.11
C CYS A 34 22.87 2.26 -5.61
N GLU A 35 23.52 1.17 -6.01
CA GLU A 35 23.31 0.61 -7.35
C GLU A 35 21.83 0.22 -7.53
N PRO A 36 21.25 0.47 -8.71
CA PRO A 36 19.90 0.03 -9.03
C PRO A 36 19.81 -1.50 -8.99
N SER A 37 18.64 -2.04 -8.61
CA SER A 37 18.45 -3.50 -8.55
C SER A 37 16.99 -3.90 -8.78
N TYR A 38 16.78 -5.09 -9.35
CA TYR A 38 15.46 -5.67 -9.55
C TYR A 38 15.25 -6.90 -8.69
N GLN A 39 14.00 -7.08 -8.29
CA GLN A 39 13.47 -8.28 -7.66
C GLN A 39 12.12 -8.48 -8.33
N GLU A 40 11.98 -9.60 -9.03
CA GLU A 40 10.78 -10.03 -9.71
C GLU A 40 10.30 -11.29 -9.00
N ALA A 41 8.98 -11.45 -8.94
CA ALA A 41 8.35 -12.60 -8.33
C ALA A 41 7.07 -12.91 -9.12
N ASP A 42 6.95 -14.15 -9.58
CA ASP A 42 5.73 -14.66 -10.16
C ASP A 42 4.68 -14.95 -9.08
N GLU A 43 3.42 -15.07 -9.48
CA GLU A 43 2.32 -15.32 -8.54
C GLU A 43 2.53 -16.59 -7.68
N SER A 44 3.19 -17.59 -8.25
CA SER A 44 3.54 -18.85 -7.58
C SER A 44 4.64 -18.71 -6.54
N GLU A 45 5.45 -17.66 -6.62
CA GLU A 45 6.56 -17.36 -5.70
C GLU A 45 6.11 -16.46 -4.55
N LEU A 46 5.00 -15.75 -4.72
CA LEU A 46 4.43 -14.89 -3.68
C LEU A 46 3.91 -15.73 -2.52
N LEU A 47 4.30 -15.33 -1.30
CA LEU A 47 3.86 -15.98 -0.09
C LEU A 47 2.38 -15.65 0.16
N LYS A 48 1.57 -16.69 0.36
CA LYS A 48 0.15 -16.58 0.65
C LYS A 48 -0.13 -17.17 2.03
N ALA A 49 -0.87 -16.44 2.86
CA ALA A 49 -1.32 -16.89 4.17
C ALA A 49 -2.85 -16.81 4.25
N GLU A 50 -3.47 -17.70 5.01
CA GLU A 50 -4.93 -17.73 5.20
C GLU A 50 -5.26 -18.08 6.65
N GLY A 51 -6.24 -17.38 7.21
CA GLY A 51 -6.73 -17.60 8.57
C GLY A 51 -8.04 -16.87 8.82
N ASP A 52 -8.96 -17.48 9.55
CA ASP A 52 -10.24 -16.89 9.98
C ASP A 52 -11.12 -16.29 8.88
N GLY A 53 -10.96 -16.72 7.62
CA GLY A 53 -11.67 -16.18 6.46
C GLY A 53 -11.05 -14.92 5.87
N VAL A 54 -9.79 -14.66 6.19
CA VAL A 54 -8.90 -13.67 5.58
C VAL A 54 -7.83 -14.41 4.78
N LYS A 55 -7.60 -14.00 3.54
CA LYS A 55 -6.48 -14.45 2.72
C LYS A 55 -5.56 -13.27 2.46
N VAL A 56 -4.25 -13.49 2.53
CA VAL A 56 -3.25 -12.44 2.36
C VAL A 56 -2.18 -12.92 1.41
N THR A 57 -1.92 -12.15 0.36
CA THR A 57 -0.70 -12.24 -0.44
C THR A 57 0.31 -11.25 0.12
N ILE A 58 1.43 -11.75 0.63
CA ILE A 58 2.45 -10.99 1.35
C ILE A 58 3.56 -10.65 0.35
N ILE A 59 3.51 -9.44 -0.20
CA ILE A 59 4.53 -8.96 -1.16
C ILE A 59 5.76 -8.45 -0.41
N ALA A 60 5.58 -7.79 0.73
CA ALA A 60 6.66 -7.37 1.61
C ALA A 60 6.25 -7.39 3.09
N GLY A 61 7.19 -7.74 3.96
CA GLY A 61 7.02 -7.78 5.42
C GLY A 61 6.31 -9.04 5.91
N THR A 62 5.51 -8.92 6.98
CA THR A 62 4.97 -10.06 7.73
C THR A 62 3.47 -9.90 7.99
N CYS A 63 2.70 -10.98 7.80
CA CYS A 63 1.28 -11.04 8.11
C CYS A 63 0.87 -12.47 8.49
N LEU A 64 -0.03 -12.64 9.45
CA LEU A 64 -0.51 -13.97 9.92
C LEU A 64 0.62 -14.96 10.28
N GLY A 65 1.73 -14.45 10.82
CA GLY A 65 2.90 -15.26 11.21
C GLY A 65 3.87 -15.60 10.07
N GLU A 66 3.54 -15.24 8.83
CA GLU A 66 4.32 -15.55 7.63
C GLU A 66 5.09 -14.30 7.12
N THR A 67 6.32 -14.47 6.64
CA THR A 67 7.21 -13.36 6.22
C THR A 67 7.64 -13.51 4.76
N ALA A 68 7.40 -12.47 3.96
CA ALA A 68 7.79 -12.45 2.55
C ALA A 68 9.31 -12.53 2.36
N ARG A 69 9.73 -13.15 1.25
CA ARG A 69 11.15 -13.26 0.86
C ARG A 69 11.71 -11.98 0.23
N THR A 70 10.83 -11.05 -0.15
CA THR A 70 11.21 -9.78 -0.78
C THR A 70 12.13 -8.97 0.12
N ILE A 71 13.29 -8.61 -0.41
CA ILE A 71 14.30 -7.85 0.31
C ILE A 71 13.95 -6.36 0.23
N THR A 72 13.69 -5.74 1.37
CA THR A 72 13.34 -4.32 1.47
C THR A 72 14.48 -3.51 2.09
N ARG A 73 14.84 -2.38 1.46
CA ARG A 73 15.84 -1.43 2.00
C ARG A 73 15.25 -0.47 3.03
N THR A 74 13.97 -0.15 2.86
CA THR A 74 13.16 0.57 3.83
C THR A 74 12.14 -0.42 4.38
N PRO A 75 12.14 -0.71 5.70
CA PRO A 75 11.16 -1.62 6.28
C PRO A 75 9.73 -1.15 5.97
N ASN A 76 8.98 -2.01 5.29
CA ASN A 76 7.60 -1.78 4.92
C ASN A 76 6.79 -3.08 4.88
N TYR A 77 5.47 -2.93 4.95
CA TYR A 77 4.48 -3.93 4.61
C TYR A 77 3.94 -3.60 3.24
N PHE A 78 3.71 -4.61 2.42
CA PHE A 78 2.91 -4.46 1.21
C PHE A 78 2.11 -5.74 1.04
N LEU A 79 0.82 -5.66 1.34
CA LEU A 79 -0.07 -6.80 1.46
C LEU A 79 -1.28 -6.59 0.55
N ILE A 80 -1.68 -7.65 -0.16
CA ILE A 80 -2.99 -7.72 -0.79
C ILE A 80 -3.85 -8.65 0.05
N VAL A 81 -4.94 -8.12 0.58
CA VAL A 81 -5.78 -8.81 1.56
C VAL A 81 -7.18 -9.00 0.98
N GLU A 82 -7.66 -10.23 1.01
CA GLU A 82 -9.05 -10.58 0.74
C GLU A 82 -9.75 -10.93 2.04
N LEU A 83 -10.82 -10.22 2.36
CA LEU A 83 -11.65 -10.48 3.52
C LEU A 83 -13.00 -11.07 3.08
N GLY A 84 -13.38 -12.19 3.67
CA GLY A 84 -14.76 -12.70 3.63
C GLY A 84 -15.74 -11.71 4.27
N ARG A 85 -17.06 -11.91 4.13
CA ARG A 85 -18.06 -11.02 4.76
C ARG A 85 -18.02 -11.14 6.29
N GLY A 86 -17.99 -10.01 7.01
CA GLY A 86 -17.98 -9.98 8.47
C GLY A 86 -16.66 -10.48 9.06
N LYS A 87 -15.58 -10.49 8.27
CA LYS A 87 -14.27 -10.94 8.69
C LYS A 87 -13.38 -9.74 9.02
N THR A 88 -12.36 -10.00 9.82
CA THR A 88 -11.49 -8.97 10.34
C THR A 88 -10.04 -9.38 10.16
N LEU A 89 -9.23 -8.46 9.62
CA LEU A 89 -7.79 -8.52 9.70
C LEU A 89 -7.33 -7.69 10.90
N ASN A 90 -6.55 -8.30 11.78
CA ASN A 90 -5.76 -7.59 12.78
C ASN A 90 -4.30 -7.62 12.34
N GLN A 91 -3.74 -6.45 12.03
CA GLN A 91 -2.36 -6.33 11.58
C GLN A 91 -1.58 -5.50 12.59
N GLU A 92 -0.52 -6.06 13.15
CA GLU A 92 0.39 -5.33 14.02
C GLU A 92 1.18 -4.28 13.23
N ILE A 93 1.16 -3.05 13.74
CA ILE A 93 1.87 -1.88 13.23
C ILE A 93 2.99 -1.54 14.23
N PRO A 94 4.26 -1.79 13.86
CA PRO A 94 5.37 -1.48 14.74
C PRO A 94 5.42 0.01 15.11
N ASP A 95 5.94 0.31 16.28
CA ASP A 95 6.04 1.69 16.76
C ASP A 95 6.76 2.62 15.77
N GLY A 96 6.16 3.77 15.54
CA GLY A 96 6.67 4.79 14.63
C GLY A 96 6.43 4.48 13.14
N TRP A 97 5.65 3.46 12.81
CA TRP A 97 5.19 3.23 11.43
C TRP A 97 3.92 4.03 11.13
N ASN A 98 3.74 4.35 9.85
CA ASN A 98 2.45 4.76 9.31
C ASN A 98 1.82 3.56 8.61
N ALA A 99 0.50 3.58 8.49
CA ALA A 99 -0.25 2.59 7.72
C ALA A 99 -1.28 3.26 6.83
N ILE A 100 -1.58 2.63 5.71
CA ILE A 100 -2.64 3.03 4.80
C ILE A 100 -3.35 1.80 4.29
N VAL A 101 -4.68 1.88 4.25
CA VAL A 101 -5.55 0.87 3.65
C VAL A 101 -6.19 1.48 2.43
N TYR A 102 -6.02 0.85 1.27
CA TYR A 102 -6.68 1.21 0.04
C TYR A 102 -7.65 0.10 -0.38
N VAL A 103 -8.90 0.46 -0.69
CA VAL A 103 -9.92 -0.53 -1.04
C VAL A 103 -9.99 -0.72 -2.55
N LEU A 104 -9.54 -1.90 -3.02
CA LEU A 104 -9.61 -2.30 -4.43
C LEU A 104 -11.03 -2.69 -4.83
N ASN A 105 -11.69 -3.44 -3.96
CA ASN A 105 -13.07 -3.83 -4.13
C ASN A 105 -13.76 -3.99 -2.77
N GLY A 106 -15.07 -3.81 -2.76
CA GLY A 106 -15.88 -4.03 -1.58
C GLY A 106 -15.96 -2.80 -0.67
N THR A 107 -16.01 -3.04 0.64
CA THR A 107 -16.16 -2.02 1.67
C THR A 107 -15.65 -2.55 3.00
N VAL A 108 -14.76 -1.77 3.61
CA VAL A 108 -14.19 -2.08 4.92
C VAL A 108 -14.44 -0.93 5.90
N SER A 109 -14.33 -1.23 7.19
CA SER A 109 -14.41 -0.25 8.27
C SER A 109 -13.15 -0.37 9.12
N ILE A 110 -12.67 0.79 9.56
CA ILE A 110 -11.52 0.91 10.46
C ILE A 110 -11.94 1.81 11.61
N GLY A 111 -12.12 1.21 12.79
CA GLY A 111 -12.88 1.86 13.86
C GLY A 111 -14.29 2.23 13.37
N ASN A 112 -14.67 3.50 13.53
CA ASN A 112 -15.98 4.01 13.10
C ASN A 112 -15.98 4.54 11.65
N THR A 113 -14.85 4.46 10.95
CA THR A 113 -14.69 5.03 9.61
C THR A 113 -14.86 3.97 8.54
N LYS A 114 -15.87 4.17 7.69
CA LYS A 114 -16.15 3.31 6.54
C LYS A 114 -15.36 3.79 5.32
N ILE A 115 -14.67 2.86 4.65
CA ILE A 115 -13.86 3.11 3.46
C ILE A 115 -14.40 2.23 2.34
N THR A 116 -14.76 2.85 1.21
CA THR A 116 -15.32 2.16 0.04
C THR A 116 -14.31 2.04 -1.08
N ARG A 117 -14.67 1.30 -2.14
CA ARG A 117 -13.85 1.14 -3.35
C ARG A 117 -13.24 2.47 -3.80
N PHE A 118 -11.95 2.41 -4.12
CA PHE A 118 -11.10 3.51 -4.57
C PHE A 118 -10.83 4.60 -3.56
N GLN A 119 -11.14 4.36 -2.29
CA GLN A 119 -10.72 5.23 -1.22
C GLN A 119 -9.53 4.66 -0.47
N ALA A 120 -8.68 5.56 0.00
CA ALA A 120 -7.63 5.24 0.97
C ALA A 120 -8.03 5.77 2.35
N GLY A 121 -7.90 4.94 3.38
CA GLY A 121 -7.86 5.37 4.77
C GLY A 121 -6.41 5.44 5.24
N ILE A 122 -5.92 6.64 5.54
CA ILE A 122 -4.61 6.80 6.18
C ILE A 122 -4.79 6.65 7.69
N LEU A 123 -3.96 5.80 8.29
CA LEU A 123 -3.92 5.55 9.72
C LEU A 123 -2.51 5.79 10.23
N THR A 124 -2.36 6.89 10.95
CA THR A 124 -1.19 7.13 11.76
C THR A 124 -1.52 6.67 13.16
N GLN A 125 -1.12 5.44 13.56
CA GLN A 125 -0.72 5.15 14.94
C GLN A 125 -0.28 3.71 15.19
N ASN A 126 0.61 3.64 16.18
CA ASN A 126 1.20 2.47 16.81
C ASN A 126 0.14 1.47 17.29
N GLY A 127 0.51 0.19 17.34
CA GLY A 127 -0.32 -0.87 17.91
C GLY A 127 -0.94 -1.75 16.84
N GLU A 128 -2.20 -2.12 17.02
CA GLU A 128 -2.89 -3.06 16.13
C GLU A 128 -3.87 -2.32 15.22
N LEU A 129 -3.74 -2.52 13.91
CA LEU A 129 -4.74 -2.07 12.96
C LEU A 129 -5.79 -3.16 12.74
N ARG A 130 -7.03 -2.85 13.14
CA ARG A 130 -8.20 -3.68 12.90
C ARG A 130 -8.99 -3.20 11.67
N VAL A 131 -9.09 -4.05 10.66
CA VAL A 131 -9.85 -3.80 9.43
C VAL A 131 -10.97 -4.82 9.30
N GLU A 132 -12.22 -4.37 9.31
CA GLU A 132 -13.40 -5.23 9.23
C GLU A 132 -14.14 -5.05 7.91
N SER A 133 -14.59 -6.14 7.31
CA SER A 133 -15.31 -6.13 6.03
C SER A 133 -16.83 -6.28 6.22
N SER A 134 -17.62 -5.35 5.69
CA SER A 134 -19.09 -5.46 5.72
C SER A 134 -19.64 -6.43 4.66
N LYS A 135 -18.84 -6.70 3.63
CA LYS A 135 -19.07 -7.64 2.52
C LYS A 135 -17.73 -8.18 2.04
N ARG A 136 -17.71 -9.19 1.16
CA ARG A 136 -16.47 -9.67 0.56
C ARG A 136 -15.71 -8.48 -0.05
N SER A 137 -14.47 -8.28 0.39
CA SER A 137 -13.69 -7.08 0.07
C SER A 137 -12.24 -7.46 -0.21
N GLN A 138 -11.61 -6.68 -1.07
CA GLN A 138 -10.19 -6.79 -1.38
C GLN A 138 -9.54 -5.43 -1.13
N ILE A 139 -8.45 -5.42 -0.38
CA ILE A 139 -7.73 -4.22 0.00
C ILE A 139 -6.24 -4.40 -0.28
N CYS A 140 -5.58 -3.28 -0.55
CA CYS A 140 -4.14 -3.12 -0.46
C CYS A 140 -3.83 -2.48 0.89
N PHE A 141 -2.91 -3.09 1.62
CA PHE A 141 -2.41 -2.56 2.89
C PHE A 141 -0.91 -2.27 2.72
N ASP A 142 -0.52 -1.02 2.99
CA ASP A 142 0.88 -0.59 3.06
C ASP A 142 1.15 -0.02 4.44
N GLY A 143 2.33 -0.34 4.96
CA GLY A 143 2.81 0.20 6.23
C GLY A 143 4.29 0.47 6.11
N TRP A 144 4.79 1.56 6.67
CA TRP A 144 6.21 1.89 6.55
C TRP A 144 6.72 2.62 7.77
N LYS A 145 7.98 2.37 8.11
CA LYS A 145 8.65 3.09 9.18
C LYS A 145 8.77 4.56 8.84
N THR A 146 8.27 5.43 9.71
CA THR A 146 8.57 6.86 9.63
C THR A 146 10.06 7.05 9.88
N ASN A 147 10.74 7.70 8.95
CA ASN A 147 12.00 8.34 9.27
C ASN A 147 11.94 9.78 8.73
N ARG A 148 12.77 10.67 9.27
CA ARG A 148 12.77 12.11 8.98
C ARG A 148 12.88 12.46 7.48
N TRP A 149 13.13 11.46 6.63
CA TRP A 149 13.42 11.56 5.21
C TRP A 149 12.66 10.54 4.33
N ALA A 150 11.77 9.68 4.88
CA ALA A 150 11.08 8.63 4.13
C ALA A 150 9.57 8.74 4.24
N CYS A 151 8.95 8.62 3.07
CA CYS A 151 7.52 8.48 2.88
C CYS A 151 7.32 7.31 1.91
N SER A 152 6.28 6.50 2.11
CA SER A 152 5.72 5.76 0.99
C SER A 152 4.68 6.63 0.28
N ALA A 153 4.50 6.39 -1.01
CA ALA A 153 3.39 6.94 -1.78
C ALA A 153 2.84 5.82 -2.65
N ILE A 154 1.57 5.46 -2.45
CA ILE A 154 0.86 4.55 -3.35
C ILE A 154 0.38 5.37 -4.55
N TRP A 155 0.74 4.90 -5.74
CA TRP A 155 0.13 5.28 -7.00
C TRP A 155 -0.70 4.10 -7.52
N ILE A 156 -1.81 4.44 -8.15
CA ILE A 156 -2.78 3.45 -8.62
C ILE A 156 -2.92 3.66 -10.10
N ILE A 157 -2.62 2.60 -10.85
CA ILE A 157 -2.68 2.62 -12.30
C ILE A 157 -3.81 1.68 -12.66
N CYS A 158 -5.00 2.26 -12.83
CA CYS A 158 -6.13 1.58 -13.43
C CYS A 158 -6.18 2.02 -14.90
N TYR A 159 -6.00 1.09 -15.83
CA TYR A 159 -6.06 1.38 -17.26
C TYR A 159 -7.16 0.54 -17.90
N GLU A 160 -8.23 1.19 -18.33
CA GLU A 160 -9.35 0.56 -19.04
C GLU A 160 -9.58 1.32 -20.36
N HIS A 161 -9.42 0.65 -21.50
CA HIS A 161 -9.55 1.26 -22.84
C HIS A 161 -10.97 1.76 -23.16
N SER A 162 -12.00 1.36 -22.40
CA SER A 162 -13.41 1.73 -22.63
C SER A 162 -13.72 3.21 -22.35
N TRP A 163 -12.84 3.91 -21.63
CA TRP A 163 -12.99 5.33 -21.29
C TRP A 163 -12.14 6.24 -22.18
N ARG A 164 -12.57 6.44 -23.43
CA ARG A 164 -11.92 7.31 -24.42
C ARG A 164 -11.95 8.83 -24.12
N SER A 165 -12.21 9.27 -22.89
CA SER A 165 -12.24 10.72 -22.58
C SER A 165 -11.77 11.14 -21.19
N LYS A 166 -11.32 10.21 -20.34
CA LYS A 166 -10.66 10.57 -19.08
C LYS A 166 -9.54 9.57 -18.78
N THR A 167 -8.35 9.81 -19.34
CA THR A 167 -7.16 9.61 -18.52
C THR A 167 -7.29 10.58 -17.36
N SER A 168 -7.91 10.16 -16.25
CA SER A 168 -7.75 10.90 -15.01
C SER A 168 -6.33 10.67 -14.51
N LEU A 169 -5.39 11.38 -15.15
CA LEU A 169 -4.20 11.97 -14.55
C LEU A 169 -4.66 12.96 -13.46
N TRP A 170 -5.44 12.49 -12.51
CA TRP A 170 -6.09 13.30 -11.49
C TRP A 170 -5.73 12.74 -10.12
N TRP A 171 -4.42 12.63 -9.86
CA TRP A 171 -3.85 12.62 -8.51
C TRP A 171 -2.37 13.04 -8.56
N ARG A 172 -2.09 14.24 -9.08
CA ARG A 172 -0.79 14.91 -8.86
C ARG A 172 -0.83 15.67 -7.53
N GLN A 173 0.15 15.37 -6.69
CA GLN A 173 0.65 16.19 -5.57
C GLN A 173 -0.10 16.22 -4.24
N LYS A 174 -1.39 15.89 -4.10
CA LYS A 174 -2.06 16.07 -2.79
C LYS A 174 -1.59 15.09 -1.70
N LEU A 175 -1.32 13.83 -2.02
CA LEU A 175 -1.03 12.77 -1.03
C LEU A 175 0.40 12.90 -0.55
N GLN A 176 1.34 13.02 -1.50
CA GLN A 176 2.73 13.35 -1.21
C GLN A 176 2.85 14.70 -0.49
N LYS A 177 2.26 15.81 -0.99
CA LYS A 177 2.37 17.10 -0.28
C LYS A 177 1.72 17.07 1.10
N TRP A 178 0.67 16.28 1.32
CA TRP A 178 -0.02 16.21 2.61
C TRP A 178 0.70 15.35 3.65
N VAL A 179 1.15 14.13 3.28
CA VAL A 179 2.00 13.31 4.17
C VAL A 179 3.27 14.09 4.54
N TRP A 180 3.87 14.77 3.55
CA TRP A 180 5.08 15.58 3.73
C TRP A 180 4.82 16.87 4.53
N SER A 181 3.65 17.51 4.41
CA SER A 181 3.30 18.70 5.19
C SER A 181 2.94 18.38 6.63
N ARG A 182 2.27 17.25 6.92
CA ARG A 182 1.95 16.83 8.30
C ARG A 182 3.16 16.33 9.08
N GLN A 183 4.11 15.64 8.44
CA GLN A 183 5.39 15.29 9.09
C GLN A 183 6.16 16.54 9.57
N ARG A 184 6.03 17.69 8.89
CA ARG A 184 6.56 18.97 9.40
C ARG A 184 5.74 19.57 10.53
N MET A 185 4.43 19.34 10.55
CA MET A 185 3.48 19.99 11.47
C MET A 185 3.19 19.19 12.76
N GLY A 186 3.70 17.95 12.89
CA GLY A 186 3.59 17.18 14.14
C GLY A 186 2.17 16.74 14.52
N ILE A 187 1.24 16.69 13.56
CA ILE A 187 -0.17 16.37 13.80
C ILE A 187 -0.34 14.84 13.86
N LYS A 188 -0.66 14.31 15.04
CA LYS A 188 -0.61 12.87 15.36
C LYS A 188 -1.91 12.08 15.16
N ASP A 189 -3.05 12.74 14.99
CA ASP A 189 -4.35 12.09 15.21
C ASP A 189 -5.44 12.55 14.23
N GLN A 190 -5.51 11.99 13.00
CA GLN A 190 -6.76 11.98 12.23
C GLN A 190 -6.80 10.80 11.24
N GLN A 191 -7.89 10.03 11.26
CA GLN A 191 -8.30 9.17 10.16
C GLN A 191 -8.76 10.06 8.99
N LEU A 192 -8.10 9.97 7.84
CA LEU A 192 -8.50 10.69 6.64
C LEU A 192 -8.91 9.68 5.58
N ILE A 193 -10.14 9.83 5.08
CA ILE A 193 -10.58 9.17 3.86
C ILE A 193 -10.18 10.05 2.68
N ILE A 194 -9.42 9.48 1.76
CA ILE A 194 -9.02 10.11 0.51
C ILE A 194 -9.77 9.41 -0.63
N SER A 195 -10.52 10.19 -1.41
CA SER A 195 -11.26 9.77 -2.60
C SER A 195 -10.56 10.16 -3.90
#